data_AF-A0A5N5RL43-F1
#
_entry.id   AF-A0A5N5RL43-F1
#
_cell.length_a   1.000
_cell.length_b   1.000
_cell.length_c   1.000
_cell.angle_alpha   90.00
_cell.angle_beta   90.00
_cell.angle_gamma   90.00
#
_symmetry.space_group_name_H-M   'P 1'
#
loop_
_entity.id
_entity.type
_entity.pdbx_description
1 polymer ?
#
loop_
_entity_poly.entity_id
_entity_poly.type
_entity_poly.pdbx_seq_one_letter_code
_entity_poly.pdbx_strand_id
1 'polypeptide(L)'
;MKDSRFFAHAYKGGIRLLIPIVVLLGFVVTAYIVQTATEVTGEGVQNSIYALDRHTTVDELEQAGYRTVKPDNASIISAFFDDVKSSRQSVLRLIESDDGQPIVRVFMFDPYEQGLDIDDHGVRFSDPGQIREWRYDISNRRWLECDARYSRNFDTARDDGTVTVTLTSIPVSIYAPHYMHGTSWDMPNGTLRYPEA
;
A
#
# COMPACT_ATOMS: atom_id res chain seq x y z
N MET A 1 15.12 -68.59 -32.84
CA MET A 1 15.84 -67.31 -32.97
C MET A 1 14.78 -66.25 -33.27
N LYS A 2 14.49 -65.36 -32.31
CA LYS A 2 13.47 -64.30 -32.42
C LYS A 2 14.15 -62.97 -32.12
N ASP A 3 13.99 -62.04 -33.05
CA ASP A 3 14.62 -60.72 -33.08
C ASP A 3 14.22 -59.83 -31.90
N SER A 4 15.22 -59.40 -31.14
CA SER A 4 15.13 -58.43 -30.04
C SER A 4 15.75 -57.08 -30.45
N ARG A 5 15.26 -56.49 -31.54
CA ARG A 5 15.71 -55.16 -32.02
C ARG A 5 14.54 -54.24 -32.34
N PHE A 6 13.70 -53.89 -31.37
CA PHE A 6 12.65 -52.90 -31.61
C PHE A 6 12.37 -51.89 -30.49
N PHE A 7 13.12 -51.86 -29.38
CA PHE A 7 12.79 -50.99 -28.23
C PHE A 7 13.79 -49.86 -27.93
N ALA A 8 14.62 -49.44 -28.88
CA ALA A 8 15.65 -48.43 -28.62
C ALA A 8 15.40 -47.03 -29.23
N HIS A 9 14.16 -46.68 -29.62
CA HIS A 9 13.90 -45.39 -30.27
C HIS A 9 12.82 -44.48 -29.64
N ALA A 10 12.17 -44.87 -28.54
CA ALA A 10 11.13 -44.04 -27.92
C ALA A 10 11.65 -43.05 -26.83
N TYR A 11 12.87 -43.20 -26.33
CA TYR A 11 13.34 -42.45 -25.14
C TYR A 11 13.97 -41.09 -25.43
N LYS A 12 14.32 -40.77 -26.69
CA LYS A 12 14.99 -39.49 -27.05
C LYS A 12 14.03 -38.29 -27.18
N GLY A 13 12.71 -38.52 -27.23
CA GLY A 13 11.70 -37.47 -27.34
C GLY A 13 11.25 -36.87 -26.00
N GLY A 14 11.16 -37.68 -24.94
CA GLY A 14 10.63 -37.24 -23.64
C GLY A 14 11.57 -36.35 -22.82
N ILE A 15 12.88 -36.57 -22.92
CA ILE A 15 13.88 -35.79 -22.19
C ILE A 15 14.00 -34.35 -22.72
N ARG A 16 13.71 -34.14 -24.01
CA ARG A 16 13.80 -32.80 -24.65
C ARG A 16 12.69 -31.84 -24.21
N LEU A 17 11.57 -32.35 -23.68
CA LEU A 17 10.47 -31.55 -23.14
C LEU A 17 10.56 -31.31 -21.62
N LEU A 18 11.31 -32.14 -20.89
CA LEU A 18 11.49 -31.99 -19.44
C LEU A 18 12.31 -30.75 -19.07
N ILE A 19 13.37 -30.48 -19.82
CA ILE A 19 14.26 -29.32 -19.57
C ILE A 19 13.50 -27.98 -19.65
N PRO A 20 12.74 -27.66 -20.72
CA PRO A 20 12.00 -26.40 -20.78
C PRO A 20 10.92 -26.29 -19.71
N ILE A 21 10.29 -27.40 -19.28
CA ILE A 21 9.29 -27.39 -18.19
C ILE A 21 9.94 -27.05 -16.86
N VAL A 22 11.10 -27.64 -16.54
CA VAL A 22 11.83 -27.34 -15.30
C VAL A 22 12.31 -25.89 -15.28
N VAL A 23 12.78 -25.35 -16.41
CA VAL A 23 13.19 -23.94 -16.53
C VAL A 23 11.98 -23.01 -16.36
N LEU A 24 10.84 -23.32 -16.99
CA LEU A 24 9.61 -22.53 -16.84
C LEU A 24 9.12 -22.53 -15.39
N LEU A 25 9.09 -23.69 -14.73
CA LEU A 25 8.71 -23.79 -13.32
C LEU A 25 9.68 -23.02 -12.43
N GLY A 26 10.98 -23.11 -12.67
CA GLY A 26 11.97 -22.31 -11.94
C GLY A 26 11.77 -20.81 -12.12
N PHE A 27 11.43 -20.36 -13.34
CA PHE A 27 11.14 -18.96 -13.62
C PHE A 27 9.86 -18.49 -12.94
N VAL A 28 8.78 -19.28 -12.98
CA VAL A 28 7.50 -18.96 -12.33
C VAL A 28 7.67 -18.86 -10.81
N VAL A 29 8.40 -19.80 -10.20
CA VAL A 29 8.66 -19.78 -8.75
C VAL A 29 9.52 -18.58 -8.36
N THR A 30 10.56 -18.27 -9.14
CA THR A 30 11.43 -17.11 -8.86
C THR A 30 10.68 -15.80 -9.03
N ALA A 31 9.87 -15.66 -10.09
CA ALA A 31 9.03 -14.50 -10.32
C ALA A 31 7.99 -14.33 -9.20
N TYR A 32 7.37 -15.41 -8.75
CA TYR A 32 6.43 -15.41 -7.64
C TYR A 32 7.11 -14.95 -6.33
N ILE A 33 8.28 -15.50 -5.99
CA ILE A 33 9.04 -15.10 -4.80
C ILE A 33 9.41 -13.61 -4.86
N VAL A 34 9.92 -13.13 -6.01
CA VAL A 34 10.27 -11.72 -6.20
C VAL A 34 9.03 -10.84 -6.06
N GLN A 35 7.91 -11.24 -6.66
CA GLN A 35 6.66 -10.49 -6.58
C GLN A 35 6.13 -10.40 -5.13
N THR A 36 6.14 -11.49 -4.38
CA THR A 36 5.76 -11.51 -2.96
C THR A 36 6.74 -10.76 -2.06
N ALA A 37 8.02 -10.72 -2.42
CA ALA A 37 9.02 -9.96 -1.67
C ALA A 37 8.93 -8.44 -1.91
N THR A 38 8.31 -8.02 -3.02
CA THR A 38 8.09 -6.61 -3.37
C THR A 38 6.71 -6.08 -2.97
N GLU A 39 5.80 -6.96 -2.56
CA GLU A 39 4.46 -6.57 -2.17
C GLU A 39 4.51 -5.78 -0.86
N VAL A 40 4.07 -4.53 -0.90
CA VAL A 40 4.02 -3.70 0.30
C VAL A 40 2.77 -4.08 1.07
N THR A 41 2.93 -4.63 2.27
CA THR A 41 1.82 -4.99 3.15
C THR A 41 1.60 -3.91 4.21
N GLY A 42 0.37 -3.80 4.73
CA GLY A 42 0.09 -2.89 5.85
C GLY A 42 0.94 -3.20 7.09
N GLU A 43 1.20 -4.48 7.38
CA GLU A 43 2.12 -4.88 8.44
C GLU A 43 3.56 -4.42 8.15
N GLY A 44 4.02 -4.53 6.89
CA GLY A 44 5.32 -4.01 6.47
C GLY A 44 5.44 -2.50 6.65
N VAL A 45 4.39 -1.74 6.30
CA VAL A 45 4.33 -0.29 6.55
C VAL A 45 4.41 -0.01 8.05
N GLN A 46 3.58 -0.65 8.86
CA GLN A 46 3.56 -0.45 10.30
C GLN A 46 4.92 -0.77 10.96
N ASN A 47 5.55 -1.89 10.57
CA ASN A 47 6.87 -2.29 11.04
C ASN A 47 7.95 -1.29 10.62
N SER A 48 7.87 -0.76 9.40
CA SER A 48 8.82 0.26 8.92
C SER A 48 8.74 1.56 9.71
N ILE A 49 7.53 1.98 10.11
CA ILE A 49 7.32 3.16 10.94
C ILE A 49 7.81 2.92 12.36
N TYR A 50 7.52 1.75 12.94
CA TYR A 50 8.01 1.40 14.28
C TYR A 50 9.52 1.29 14.40
N ALA A 51 10.20 0.99 13.29
CA ALA A 51 11.65 0.91 13.23
C ALA A 51 12.35 2.28 13.24
N LEU A 52 11.61 3.38 13.06
CA LEU A 52 12.16 4.73 13.13
C LEU A 52 12.62 5.04 14.56
N ASP A 53 13.84 5.58 14.68
CA ASP A 53 14.37 6.03 15.96
C ASP A 53 13.70 7.35 16.37
N ARG A 54 13.50 7.57 17.69
CA ARG A 54 12.90 8.79 18.23
C ARG A 54 13.68 10.07 17.90
N HIS A 55 14.94 9.94 17.49
CA HIS A 55 15.83 11.02 17.10
C HIS A 55 16.02 11.12 15.58
N THR A 56 15.27 10.34 14.79
CA THR A 56 15.33 10.40 13.32
C THR A 56 15.05 11.82 12.84
N THR A 57 15.99 12.35 12.07
CA THR A 57 15.94 13.70 11.50
C THR A 57 15.10 13.74 10.22
N VAL A 58 14.70 14.94 9.80
CA VAL A 58 14.01 15.13 8.51
C VAL A 58 14.86 14.64 7.34
N ASP A 59 16.17 14.90 7.36
CA ASP A 59 17.09 14.47 6.30
C ASP A 59 17.16 12.93 6.21
N GLU A 60 17.18 12.24 7.35
CA GLU A 60 17.16 10.77 7.39
C GLU A 60 15.81 10.21 6.88
N LEU A 61 14.70 10.88 7.20
CA LEU A 61 13.38 10.53 6.66
C LEU A 61 13.33 10.73 5.14
N GLU A 62 13.89 11.82 4.63
CA GLU A 62 13.94 12.08 3.19
C GLU A 62 14.79 11.04 2.44
N GLN A 63 15.91 10.62 3.02
CA GLN A 63 16.73 9.51 2.52
C GLN A 63 15.98 8.18 2.56
N ALA A 64 15.12 7.96 3.56
CA ALA A 64 14.24 6.80 3.66
C ALA A 64 13.00 6.88 2.72
N GLY A 65 12.89 7.94 1.91
CA GLY A 65 11.83 8.09 0.91
C GLY A 65 10.59 8.84 1.38
N TYR A 66 10.60 9.42 2.58
CA TYR A 66 9.55 10.34 3.02
C TYR A 66 9.72 11.71 2.34
N ARG A 67 8.64 12.47 2.20
CA ARG A 67 8.65 13.79 1.54
C ARG A 67 7.90 14.83 2.35
N THR A 68 8.43 16.04 2.45
CA THR A 68 7.68 17.16 3.02
C THR A 68 6.56 17.60 2.08
N VAL A 69 5.41 18.00 2.62
CA VAL A 69 4.31 18.56 1.82
C VAL A 69 4.67 19.99 1.39
N LYS A 70 5.23 20.12 0.17
CA LYS A 70 5.68 21.37 -0.45
C LYS A 70 5.33 21.36 -1.96
N PRO A 71 5.31 22.52 -2.64
CA PRO A 71 4.91 22.60 -4.06
C PRO A 71 5.71 21.68 -4.99
N ASP A 72 7.02 21.57 -4.76
CA ASP A 72 7.92 20.69 -5.49
C ASP A 72 7.58 19.19 -5.38
N ASN A 73 6.87 18.80 -4.32
CA ASN A 73 6.48 17.42 -4.02
C ASN A 73 5.00 17.13 -4.38
N ALA A 74 4.24 18.12 -4.85
CA ALA A 74 2.83 17.96 -5.21
C ALA A 74 2.60 16.90 -6.31
N SER A 75 3.59 16.72 -7.20
CA SER A 75 3.58 15.71 -8.25
C SER A 75 3.59 14.28 -7.70
N ILE A 76 4.27 14.01 -6.59
CA ILE A 76 4.34 12.69 -5.94
C ILE A 76 2.99 12.34 -5.30
N ILE A 77 2.34 13.34 -4.69
CA ILE A 77 1.01 13.18 -4.10
C ILE A 77 -0.03 12.91 -5.19
N SER A 78 0.05 13.65 -6.29
CA SER A 78 -0.82 13.45 -7.46
C SER A 78 -0.63 12.07 -8.08
N ALA A 79 0.63 11.62 -8.23
CA ALA A 79 0.97 10.30 -8.75
C ALA A 79 0.38 9.16 -7.89
N PHE A 80 0.40 9.29 -6.56
CA PHE A 80 -0.24 8.33 -5.67
C PHE A 80 -1.75 8.20 -5.96
N PHE A 81 -2.46 9.32 -6.12
CA PHE A 81 -3.90 9.28 -6.45
C PHE A 81 -4.19 8.78 -7.86
N ASP A 82 -3.29 9.01 -8.81
CA ASP A 82 -3.38 8.41 -10.14
C ASP A 82 -3.15 6.89 -10.11
N ASP A 83 -2.28 6.40 -9.21
CA ASP A 83 -2.13 4.96 -8.93
C ASP A 83 -3.40 4.35 -8.33
N VAL A 84 -4.03 5.02 -7.36
CA VAL A 84 -5.32 4.59 -6.78
C VAL A 84 -6.39 4.45 -7.87
N LYS A 85 -6.52 5.47 -8.73
CA LYS A 85 -7.47 5.43 -9.88
C LYS A 85 -7.16 4.28 -10.83
N SER A 86 -5.88 4.00 -11.04
CA SER A 86 -5.40 2.92 -11.91
C SER A 86 -5.39 1.54 -11.24
N SER A 87 -5.89 1.43 -10.00
CA SER A 87 -5.86 0.22 -9.18
C SER A 87 -4.46 -0.38 -9.01
N ARG A 88 -3.41 0.45 -8.97
CA ARG A 88 -2.02 0.03 -8.77
C ARG A 88 -1.63 0.20 -7.31
N GLN A 89 -1.12 -0.88 -6.68
CA GLN A 89 -0.56 -0.80 -5.33
C GLN A 89 0.53 0.29 -5.29
N SER A 90 0.39 1.22 -4.35
CA SER A 90 1.29 2.37 -4.20
C SER A 90 1.38 2.79 -2.74
N VAL A 91 2.49 3.45 -2.38
CA VAL A 91 2.70 3.97 -1.03
C VAL A 91 3.24 5.39 -1.10
N LEU A 92 2.56 6.31 -0.43
CA LEU A 92 2.96 7.69 -0.25
C LEU A 92 3.45 7.90 1.18
N ARG A 93 4.66 8.43 1.34
CA ARG A 93 5.30 8.69 2.63
C ARG A 93 5.53 10.18 2.80
N LEU A 94 4.87 10.78 3.78
CA LEU A 94 4.91 12.21 4.04
C LEU A 94 5.51 12.52 5.41
N ILE A 95 6.16 13.68 5.47
CA ILE A 95 6.61 14.31 6.70
C ILE A 95 5.65 15.46 6.99
N GLU A 96 4.92 15.35 8.07
CA GLU A 96 4.19 16.44 8.72
C GLU A 96 5.10 17.00 9.83
N SER A 97 5.31 18.31 9.87
CA SER A 97 6.04 18.92 10.97
C SER A 97 5.06 19.73 11.80
N ASP A 98 4.85 19.33 13.04
CA ASP A 98 4.06 20.08 14.02
C ASP A 98 5.01 20.54 15.14
N ASP A 99 5.14 21.84 15.33
CA ASP A 99 6.02 22.45 16.35
C ASP A 99 7.47 21.92 16.35
N GLY A 100 8.00 21.59 15.16
CA GLY A 100 9.36 21.09 14.96
C GLY A 100 9.57 19.61 15.32
N GLN A 101 8.50 18.87 15.64
CA GLN A 101 8.53 17.43 15.83
C GLN A 101 8.10 16.72 14.53
N PRO A 102 8.88 15.77 14.01
CA PRO A 102 8.51 15.04 12.80
C PRO A 102 7.40 14.03 13.12
N ILE A 103 6.23 14.26 12.52
CA ILE A 103 5.15 13.30 12.39
C ILE A 103 5.28 12.69 11.00
N VAL A 104 5.26 11.36 10.91
CA VAL A 104 5.17 10.69 9.60
C VAL A 104 3.74 10.31 9.32
N ARG A 105 3.33 10.56 8.09
CA ARG A 105 2.03 10.15 7.56
C ARG A 105 2.24 9.28 6.34
N VAL A 106 1.74 8.05 6.39
CA VAL A 106 1.91 7.09 5.30
C VAL A 106 0.54 6.71 4.78
N PHE A 107 0.35 6.83 3.47
CA PHE A 107 -0.79 6.27 2.77
C PHE A 107 -0.36 5.06 1.96
N MET A 108 -1.16 4.00 1.98
CA MET A 108 -1.00 2.85 1.11
C MET A 108 -2.30 2.60 0.36
N PHE A 109 -2.23 2.41 -0.94
CA PHE A 109 -3.34 1.82 -1.67
C PHE A 109 -3.17 0.30 -1.70
N ASP A 110 -4.14 -0.40 -1.11
CA ASP A 110 -4.20 -1.86 -1.07
C ASP A 110 -5.24 -2.35 -2.09
N PRO A 111 -4.84 -2.76 -3.31
CA PRO A 111 -5.78 -3.16 -4.36
C PRO A 111 -6.46 -4.51 -4.07
N TYR A 112 -6.00 -5.26 -3.07
CA TYR A 112 -6.45 -6.63 -2.81
C TYR A 112 -7.45 -6.72 -1.66
N GLU A 113 -7.52 -5.70 -0.79
CA GLU A 113 -8.57 -5.65 0.20
C GLU A 113 -9.93 -5.37 -0.47
N GLN A 114 -11.00 -5.97 0.08
CA GLN A 114 -12.36 -5.67 -0.36
C GLN A 114 -12.65 -4.19 -0.22
N GLY A 115 -12.96 -3.54 -1.35
CA GLY A 115 -13.44 -2.18 -1.37
C GLY A 115 -14.78 -2.09 -0.65
N LEU A 116 -14.91 -1.09 0.21
CA LEU A 116 -16.15 -0.73 0.85
C LEU A 116 -16.43 0.75 0.52
N ASP A 117 -17.59 1.01 -0.05
CA ASP A 117 -18.12 2.35 -0.24
C ASP A 117 -19.22 2.62 0.77
N ILE A 118 -19.26 3.86 1.24
CA ILE A 118 -20.30 4.34 2.14
C ILE A 118 -20.94 5.54 1.49
N ASP A 119 -22.23 5.40 1.26
CA ASP A 119 -23.09 6.47 0.75
C ASP A 119 -24.27 6.70 1.71
N ASP A 120 -25.14 7.64 1.36
CA ASP A 120 -26.37 7.94 2.10
C ASP A 120 -27.34 6.73 2.19
N HIS A 121 -27.03 5.62 1.49
CA HIS A 121 -27.80 4.38 1.49
C HIS A 121 -27.12 3.24 2.26
N GLY A 122 -25.97 3.47 2.91
CA GLY A 122 -25.29 2.51 3.79
C GLY A 122 -23.96 1.99 3.24
N VAL A 123 -23.53 0.82 3.71
CA VAL A 123 -22.26 0.19 3.30
C VAL A 123 -22.51 -0.72 2.08
N ARG A 124 -21.75 -0.50 1.01
CA ARG A 124 -21.76 -1.34 -0.20
C ARG A 124 -20.38 -1.89 -0.48
N PHE A 125 -20.31 -3.12 -0.97
CA PHE A 125 -19.08 -3.66 -1.54
C PHE A 125 -18.84 -2.97 -2.88
N SER A 126 -17.68 -2.35 -3.03
CA SER A 126 -17.26 -1.67 -4.25
C SER A 126 -16.18 -2.47 -4.96
N ASP A 127 -15.69 -1.93 -6.08
CA ASP A 127 -14.51 -2.48 -6.73
C ASP A 127 -13.37 -2.61 -5.72
N PRO A 128 -12.58 -3.69 -5.77
CA PRO A 128 -11.53 -3.95 -4.79
C PRO A 128 -10.55 -2.77 -4.71
N GLY A 129 -10.01 -2.55 -3.52
CA GLY A 129 -9.16 -1.39 -3.26
C GLY A 129 -9.62 -0.57 -2.06
N GLN A 130 -8.71 -0.32 -1.12
CA GLN A 130 -8.89 0.67 -0.08
C GLN A 130 -7.61 1.51 0.08
N ILE A 131 -7.77 2.76 0.52
CA ILE A 131 -6.65 3.58 0.97
C ILE A 131 -6.50 3.36 2.47
N ARG A 132 -5.29 3.06 2.91
CA ARG A 132 -4.92 2.85 4.32
C ARG A 132 -3.99 3.96 4.76
N GLU A 133 -4.13 4.42 6.00
CA GLU A 133 -3.36 5.52 6.55
C GLU A 133 -2.76 5.17 7.92
N TRP A 134 -1.52 5.61 8.12
CA TRP A 134 -0.85 5.62 9.40
C TRP A 134 -0.30 7.01 9.69
N ARG A 135 -0.51 7.52 10.90
CA ARG A 135 0.10 8.75 11.41
C ARG A 135 0.84 8.45 12.70
N TYR A 136 2.14 8.72 12.71
CA TYR A 136 3.01 8.38 13.84
C TYR A 136 3.85 9.58 14.25
N ASP A 137 3.80 9.89 15.54
CA ASP A 137 4.64 10.87 16.19
C ASP A 137 5.93 10.17 16.61
N ILE A 138 7.00 10.41 15.85
CA ILE A 138 8.31 9.75 16.01
C ILE A 138 8.91 10.10 17.37
N SER A 139 8.87 11.38 17.74
CA SER A 139 9.50 11.91 18.94
C SER A 139 8.92 11.33 20.21
N ASN A 140 7.60 11.16 20.26
CA ASN A 140 6.89 10.57 21.39
C ASN A 140 6.63 9.07 21.24
N ARG A 141 7.05 8.47 20.12
CA ARG A 141 6.87 7.06 19.75
C ARG A 141 5.42 6.56 19.90
N ARG A 142 4.46 7.34 19.40
CA ARG A 142 3.03 7.03 19.52
C ARG A 142 2.28 7.11 18.20
N TRP A 143 1.30 6.24 18.04
CA TRP A 143 0.31 6.36 16.99
C TRP A 143 -0.61 7.55 17.28
N LEU A 144 -0.76 8.40 16.28
CA LEU A 144 -1.85 9.36 16.20
C LEU A 144 -3.03 8.74 15.45
N GLU A 145 -2.72 7.91 14.44
CA GLU A 145 -3.67 7.12 13.67
C GLU A 145 -2.99 5.81 13.26
N CYS A 146 -3.67 4.67 13.40
CA CYS A 146 -3.08 3.37 13.09
C CYS A 146 -4.01 2.57 12.18
N ASP A 147 -3.61 2.42 10.91
CA ASP A 147 -4.36 1.70 9.89
C ASP A 147 -5.79 2.23 9.70
N ALA A 148 -5.96 3.55 9.66
CA ALA A 148 -7.24 4.12 9.24
C ALA A 148 -7.53 3.73 7.79
N ARG A 149 -8.78 3.38 7.51
CA ARG A 149 -9.19 2.83 6.22
C ARG A 149 -10.18 3.77 5.56
N TYR A 150 -9.97 3.99 4.27
CA TYR A 150 -10.78 4.86 3.45
C TYR A 150 -11.15 4.18 2.14
N SER A 151 -12.29 4.57 1.60
CA SER A 151 -12.68 4.17 0.25
C SER A 151 -11.61 4.58 -0.75
N ARG A 152 -11.47 3.78 -1.81
CA ARG A 152 -10.70 4.14 -3.00
C ARG A 152 -11.29 5.34 -3.75
N ASN A 153 -12.55 5.65 -3.50
CA ASN A 153 -13.24 6.82 -4.05
C ASN A 153 -12.96 8.01 -3.13
N PHE A 154 -12.46 9.09 -3.73
CA PHE A 154 -12.08 10.29 -3.01
C PHE A 154 -12.51 11.53 -3.81
N ASP A 155 -12.84 12.59 -3.10
CA ASP A 155 -13.18 13.86 -3.69
C ASP A 155 -11.94 14.75 -3.76
N THR A 156 -11.82 15.54 -4.83
CA THR A 156 -10.74 16.51 -4.98
C THR A 156 -11.33 17.90 -5.21
N ALA A 157 -10.99 18.84 -4.33
CA ALA A 157 -11.28 20.26 -4.48
C ALA A 157 -9.97 21.03 -4.74
N ARG A 158 -10.05 22.09 -5.55
CA ARG A 158 -8.94 23.02 -5.80
C ARG A 158 -9.38 24.42 -5.42
N ASP A 159 -8.63 25.07 -4.55
CA ASP A 159 -8.93 26.42 -4.07
C ASP A 159 -7.62 27.16 -3.76
N ASP A 160 -7.48 28.38 -4.27
CA ASP A 160 -6.33 29.27 -4.04
C ASP A 160 -4.95 28.59 -4.09
N GLY A 161 -4.69 27.79 -5.14
CA GLY A 161 -3.41 27.08 -5.33
C GLY A 161 -3.18 25.95 -4.32
N THR A 162 -4.23 25.47 -3.66
CA THR A 162 -4.22 24.31 -2.78
C THR A 162 -5.17 23.24 -3.32
N VAL A 163 -4.67 22.01 -3.43
CA VAL A 163 -5.46 20.82 -3.70
C VAL A 163 -5.84 20.18 -2.37
N THR A 164 -7.13 19.96 -2.16
CA THR A 164 -7.67 19.22 -1.02
C THR A 164 -8.26 17.91 -1.51
N VAL A 165 -7.77 16.80 -0.98
CA VAL A 165 -8.34 15.47 -1.20
C VAL A 165 -9.06 15.02 0.06
N THR A 166 -10.34 14.69 -0.08
CA THR A 166 -11.20 14.16 0.98
C THR A 166 -11.35 12.65 0.79
N LEU A 167 -11.00 11.90 1.83
CA LEU A 167 -11.07 10.44 1.85
C LEU A 167 -12.26 10.01 2.70
N THR A 168 -13.18 9.25 2.10
CA THR A 168 -14.36 8.76 2.80
C THR A 168 -13.97 7.61 3.72
N SER A 169 -14.21 7.78 5.02
CA SER A 169 -13.89 6.79 6.05
C SER A 169 -14.65 5.48 5.87
N ILE A 170 -13.99 4.35 6.11
CA ILE A 170 -14.61 3.03 6.22
C ILE A 170 -14.64 2.63 7.71
N PRO A 171 -15.81 2.50 8.35
CA PRO A 171 -15.91 2.09 9.74
C PRO A 171 -15.42 0.65 9.85
N VAL A 172 -14.44 0.45 10.70
CA VAL A 172 -13.77 -0.84 10.89
C VAL A 172 -14.63 -1.70 11.80
N SER A 173 -15.79 -2.18 11.33
CA SER A 173 -16.67 -3.05 12.14
C SER A 173 -16.65 -4.54 11.77
N ILE A 174 -15.87 -4.96 10.76
CA ILE A 174 -15.95 -6.35 10.29
C ILE A 174 -14.68 -7.17 10.60
N TYR A 175 -13.51 -6.55 10.88
CA TYR A 175 -12.24 -7.31 10.98
C TYR A 175 -11.16 -6.78 11.95
N ALA A 176 -11.43 -5.86 12.90
CA ALA A 176 -10.36 -5.43 13.81
C ALA A 176 -10.02 -6.49 14.88
N PRO A 177 -8.77 -7.01 14.94
CA PRO A 177 -8.28 -7.68 16.13
C PRO A 177 -8.07 -6.66 17.26
N HIS A 178 -8.87 -6.79 18.34
CA HIS A 178 -8.58 -6.52 19.77
C HIS A 178 -7.51 -5.50 20.24
N TYR A 179 -7.19 -4.42 19.53
CA TYR A 179 -6.19 -3.43 20.01
C TYR A 179 -6.70 -1.99 20.17
N MET A 180 -7.95 -1.70 19.85
CA MET A 180 -8.52 -0.37 20.11
C MET A 180 -9.62 -0.45 21.17
N HIS A 181 -9.22 -0.39 22.44
CA HIS A 181 -10.16 -0.11 23.53
C HIS A 181 -10.47 1.39 23.55
N GLY A 182 -11.66 1.78 23.11
CA GLY A 182 -12.33 2.97 23.66
C GLY A 182 -12.62 4.16 22.74
N THR A 183 -12.72 4.01 21.42
CA THR A 183 -13.14 5.13 20.55
C THR A 183 -14.30 4.76 19.63
N SER A 184 -15.22 5.71 19.52
CA SER A 184 -16.40 5.78 18.66
C SER A 184 -16.21 5.17 17.26
N TRP A 185 -17.25 4.49 16.76
CA TRP A 185 -17.34 3.86 15.44
C TRP A 185 -17.36 4.85 14.26
N ASP A 186 -17.53 6.15 14.54
CA ASP A 186 -17.38 7.22 13.55
C ASP A 186 -15.90 7.62 13.48
N MET A 187 -15.15 6.96 12.59
CA MET A 187 -13.86 7.51 12.17
C MET A 187 -14.12 8.70 11.23
N PRO A 188 -13.57 9.89 11.51
CA PRO A 188 -13.78 11.05 10.65
C PRO A 188 -13.18 10.79 9.25
N ASN A 189 -13.76 11.45 8.24
CA ASN A 189 -13.17 11.45 6.91
C ASN A 189 -11.71 11.94 6.95
N GLY A 190 -10.86 11.30 6.15
CA GLY A 190 -9.49 11.71 5.98
C GLY A 190 -9.43 12.98 5.13
N THR A 191 -8.45 13.84 5.39
CA THR A 191 -8.17 14.98 4.51
C THR A 191 -6.67 15.11 4.31
N LEU A 192 -6.27 15.27 3.04
CA LEU A 192 -4.91 15.63 2.64
C LEU A 192 -4.95 16.94 1.86
N ARG A 193 -4.18 17.92 2.30
CA ARG A 193 -4.04 19.22 1.63
C ARG A 193 -2.61 19.38 1.15
N TYR A 194 -2.43 19.80 -0.08
CA TYR A 194 -1.11 20.06 -0.65
C TYR A 194 -1.20 21.20 -1.67
N PRO A 195 -0.12 21.98 -1.85
CA PRO A 195 -0.06 23.01 -2.88
C PRO A 195 -0.27 22.42 -4.28
N GLU A 196 -0.90 23.17 -5.16
CA GLU A 196 -0.99 22.86 -6.59
C GLU A 196 0.41 22.98 -7.23
N ALA A 197 0.71 22.08 -8.17
CA ALA A 197 2.00 22.01 -8.85
C ALA A 197 2.15 23.11 -9.92
#